data_AF-A0A023ETE3-F1
#
_entry.id   AF-A0A023ETE3-F1
#
_cell.length_a   1.000
_cell.length_b   1.000
_cell.length_c   1.000
_cell.angle_alpha   90.00
_cell.angle_beta   90.00
_cell.angle_gamma   90.00
#
_symmetry.space_group_name_H-M   'P 1'
#
loop_
_entity.id
_entity.type
_entity.pdbx_description
1 polymer ?
#
loop_
_entity_poly.entity_id
_entity_poly.type
_entity_poly.pdbx_seq_one_letter_code
_entity_poly.pdbx_strand_id
1 'polypeptide(L)'
;GREFQAASDTRDEGIRNQQGLKAKLSQNETGVEEKDQEIKKLINEFVGKEHELKAKILTVEHGKAEADKKVTELSAASEAEKAKHDELTSRSAEERKNLETKLEEATKAQTALQNELEQTKTELEEVKSKEQTALSDLEQENKTMRERLSEVDEEISRLKKELQSANELKLENENFARDLDELKSELNVAMAEKLELVEQHSKLKDKFDGFSAETEQNVQRFHAEIEQLRQNPSGTVDDHRQLEERGKALEEMRSRKEELENKLKKIMHEVQDVSNRNLFLEQKCENYLILEQSNERLKLQVEKLSRQLDETLVSMHHNEGIAANTEFEYLRNILFQYLSGNVTGNNSTLVKVIAAVLKFTPQQTQVVLEKEAHRRSLMGQINNLL
;
A
#
# COMPACT_ATOMS: atom_id res chain seq x y z
N GLY A 1 -58.91 -165.03 -110.13
CA GLY A 1 -59.24 -164.14 -111.26
C GLY A 1 -59.35 -162.71 -110.74
N ARG A 2 -59.46 -161.73 -111.65
CA ARG A 2 -59.72 -160.30 -111.39
C ARG A 2 -60.88 -160.14 -110.37
N GLU A 3 -60.90 -159.17 -109.46
CA GLU A 3 -61.30 -157.78 -109.72
C GLU A 3 -61.02 -156.82 -108.53
N PHE A 4 -60.78 -155.53 -108.87
CA PHE A 4 -60.86 -154.24 -108.14
C PHE A 4 -60.75 -154.20 -106.58
N GLN A 5 -59.88 -153.42 -105.91
CA GLN A 5 -59.26 -152.10 -106.15
C GLN A 5 -60.12 -150.85 -105.81
N ALA A 6 -60.42 -150.63 -104.51
CA ALA A 6 -60.66 -149.30 -103.90
C ALA A 6 -60.77 -149.36 -102.35
N ALA A 7 -59.75 -148.92 -101.60
CA ALA A 7 -59.82 -148.48 -100.18
C ALA A 7 -58.42 -148.14 -99.62
N SER A 8 -57.93 -146.90 -99.79
CA SER A 8 -56.58 -146.51 -99.33
C SER A 8 -56.41 -145.02 -98.98
N ASP A 9 -57.44 -144.32 -98.47
CA ASP A 9 -57.43 -142.84 -98.34
C ASP A 9 -58.12 -142.26 -97.09
N THR A 10 -58.16 -142.96 -95.95
CA THR A 10 -58.88 -142.46 -94.73
C THR A 10 -58.16 -142.64 -93.40
N ARG A 11 -56.82 -142.62 -93.37
CA ARG A 11 -56.03 -142.71 -92.11
C ARG A 11 -55.02 -141.59 -91.83
N ASP A 12 -54.74 -140.69 -92.78
CA ASP A 12 -53.69 -139.66 -92.62
C ASP A 12 -54.17 -138.31 -92.02
N GLU A 13 -55.47 -138.05 -91.92
CA GLU A 13 -55.97 -136.78 -91.35
C GLU A 13 -55.99 -136.75 -89.80
N GLY A 14 -56.04 -137.91 -89.13
CA GLY A 14 -56.16 -137.97 -87.68
C GLY A 14 -54.92 -137.51 -86.90
N ILE A 15 -53.73 -137.70 -87.46
CA ILE A 15 -52.45 -137.50 -86.74
C ILE A 15 -52.01 -136.02 -86.77
N ARG A 16 -52.32 -135.27 -87.84
CA ARG A 16 -51.98 -133.82 -87.91
C ARG A 16 -52.74 -132.98 -86.88
N ASN A 17 -53.99 -133.35 -86.56
CA ASN A 17 -54.83 -132.55 -85.68
C ASN A 17 -54.42 -132.64 -84.19
N GLN A 18 -53.85 -133.77 -83.74
CA GLN A 18 -53.34 -133.91 -82.37
C GLN A 18 -52.04 -133.14 -82.11
N GLN A 19 -51.15 -133.04 -83.11
CA GLN A 19 -49.90 -132.28 -82.97
C GLN A 19 -50.16 -130.76 -82.90
N GLY A 20 -51.14 -130.25 -83.66
CA GLY A 20 -51.56 -128.85 -83.59
C GLY A 20 -52.16 -128.44 -82.24
N LEU A 21 -52.86 -129.35 -81.55
CA LEU A 21 -53.39 -129.12 -80.21
C LEU A 21 -52.32 -129.11 -79.12
N LYS A 22 -51.33 -130.03 -79.18
CA LYS A 22 -50.18 -130.00 -78.26
C LYS A 22 -49.33 -128.74 -78.43
N ALA A 23 -49.11 -128.28 -79.66
CA ALA A 23 -48.41 -127.02 -79.92
C ALA A 23 -49.15 -125.82 -79.29
N LYS A 24 -50.48 -125.74 -79.45
CA LYS A 24 -51.30 -124.66 -78.84
C LYS A 24 -51.36 -124.73 -77.31
N LEU A 25 -51.35 -125.92 -76.71
CA LEU A 25 -51.29 -126.06 -75.25
C LEU A 25 -49.94 -125.61 -74.71
N SER A 26 -48.83 -126.07 -75.30
CA SER A 26 -47.48 -125.64 -74.91
C SER A 26 -47.29 -124.12 -75.09
N GLN A 27 -47.84 -123.54 -76.17
CA GLN A 27 -47.79 -122.10 -76.43
C GLN A 27 -48.65 -121.28 -75.44
N ASN A 28 -49.76 -121.84 -74.95
CA ASN A 28 -50.55 -121.24 -73.89
C ASN A 28 -49.90 -121.40 -72.51
N GLU A 29 -49.24 -122.53 -72.23
CA GLU A 29 -48.47 -122.71 -70.98
C GLU A 29 -47.31 -121.72 -70.91
N THR A 30 -46.49 -121.59 -71.98
CA THR A 30 -45.44 -120.55 -72.01
C THR A 30 -46.02 -119.15 -71.94
N GLY A 31 -47.15 -118.86 -72.61
CA GLY A 31 -47.79 -117.54 -72.54
C GLY A 31 -48.43 -117.23 -71.18
N VAL A 32 -48.83 -118.24 -70.39
CA VAL A 32 -49.26 -118.08 -69.00
C VAL A 32 -48.06 -117.90 -68.09
N GLU A 33 -46.99 -118.66 -68.28
CA GLU A 33 -45.77 -118.62 -67.46
C GLU A 33 -44.98 -117.31 -67.69
N GLU A 34 -44.95 -116.79 -68.93
CA GLU A 34 -44.48 -115.44 -69.26
C GLU A 34 -45.30 -114.36 -68.55
N LYS A 35 -46.63 -114.49 -68.53
CA LYS A 35 -47.51 -113.55 -67.81
C LYS A 35 -47.38 -113.66 -66.29
N ASP A 36 -47.13 -114.85 -65.75
CA ASP A 36 -46.92 -115.05 -64.33
C ASP A 36 -45.55 -114.50 -63.89
N GLN A 37 -44.53 -114.59 -64.74
CA GLN A 37 -43.26 -113.87 -64.58
C GLN A 37 -43.43 -112.35 -64.70
N GLU A 38 -44.25 -111.86 -65.63
CA GLU A 38 -44.57 -110.43 -65.79
C GLU A 38 -45.34 -109.89 -64.57
N ILE A 39 -46.31 -110.63 -64.05
CA ILE A 39 -47.04 -110.30 -62.81
C ILE A 39 -46.09 -110.30 -61.60
N LYS A 40 -45.21 -111.30 -61.46
CA LYS A 40 -44.19 -111.32 -60.39
C LYS A 40 -43.21 -110.14 -60.51
N LYS A 41 -42.82 -109.76 -61.73
CA LYS A 41 -41.98 -108.58 -61.99
C LYS A 41 -42.71 -107.29 -61.61
N LEU A 42 -43.97 -107.13 -62.00
CA LEU A 42 -44.81 -105.99 -61.63
C LEU A 42 -45.06 -105.90 -60.12
N ILE A 43 -45.30 -107.03 -59.44
CA ILE A 43 -45.44 -107.07 -57.98
C ILE A 43 -44.14 -106.65 -57.30
N ASN A 44 -42.99 -107.18 -57.72
CA ASN A 44 -41.69 -106.79 -57.17
C ASN A 44 -41.36 -105.32 -57.45
N GLU A 45 -41.73 -104.79 -58.62
CA GLU A 45 -41.58 -103.37 -58.95
C GLU A 45 -42.53 -102.49 -58.11
N PHE A 46 -43.75 -102.94 -57.86
CA PHE A 46 -44.72 -102.21 -57.03
C PHE A 46 -44.34 -102.21 -55.55
N VAL A 47 -43.91 -103.35 -55.01
CA VAL A 47 -43.36 -103.48 -53.64
C VAL A 47 -42.06 -102.68 -53.51
N GLY A 48 -41.20 -102.69 -54.52
CA GLY A 48 -40.00 -101.83 -54.58
C GLY A 48 -40.36 -100.34 -54.51
N LYS A 49 -41.32 -99.89 -55.35
CA LYS A 49 -41.84 -98.52 -55.32
C LYS A 49 -42.54 -98.18 -54.01
N GLU A 50 -43.24 -99.12 -53.38
CA GLU A 50 -43.89 -98.92 -52.07
C GLU A 50 -42.85 -98.74 -50.95
N HIS A 51 -41.78 -99.54 -50.94
CA HIS A 51 -40.65 -99.36 -50.02
C HIS A 51 -39.91 -98.05 -50.28
N GLU A 52 -39.71 -97.67 -51.55
CA GLU A 52 -39.14 -96.37 -51.92
C GLU A 52 -40.03 -95.20 -51.46
N LEU A 53 -41.35 -95.32 -51.60
CA LEU A 53 -42.32 -94.31 -51.12
C LEU A 53 -42.32 -94.22 -49.59
N LYS A 54 -42.29 -95.36 -48.87
CA LYS A 54 -42.18 -95.39 -47.40
C LYS A 54 -40.87 -94.77 -46.92
N ALA A 55 -39.76 -95.06 -47.59
CA ALA A 55 -38.48 -94.43 -47.29
C ALA A 55 -38.52 -92.91 -47.53
N LYS A 56 -39.13 -92.45 -48.63
CA LYS A 56 -39.35 -91.02 -48.91
C LYS A 56 -40.27 -90.34 -47.90
N ILE A 57 -41.34 -91.01 -47.45
CA ILE A 57 -42.22 -90.50 -46.39
C ILE A 57 -41.42 -90.35 -45.09
N LEU A 58 -40.67 -91.37 -44.66
CA LEU A 58 -39.85 -91.30 -43.45
C LEU A 58 -38.78 -90.20 -43.52
N THR A 59 -38.13 -89.97 -44.66
CA THR A 59 -37.17 -88.85 -44.79
C THR A 59 -37.84 -87.49 -44.78
N VAL A 60 -39.04 -87.35 -45.34
CA VAL A 60 -39.84 -86.12 -45.27
C VAL A 60 -40.38 -85.86 -43.85
N GLU A 61 -40.86 -86.89 -43.15
CA GLU A 61 -41.32 -86.79 -41.76
C GLU A 61 -40.17 -86.45 -40.81
N HIS A 62 -38.99 -87.06 -40.99
CA HIS A 62 -37.80 -86.72 -40.22
C HIS A 62 -37.34 -85.28 -40.51
N GLY A 63 -37.28 -84.88 -41.78
CA GLY A 63 -36.95 -83.50 -42.18
C GLY A 63 -37.96 -82.47 -41.66
N LYS A 64 -39.25 -82.83 -41.59
CA LYS A 64 -40.27 -82.00 -40.96
C LYS A 64 -40.05 -81.87 -39.45
N ALA A 65 -39.83 -82.98 -38.75
CA ALA A 65 -39.55 -82.95 -37.31
C ALA A 65 -38.27 -82.15 -36.97
N GLU A 66 -37.23 -82.24 -37.81
CA GLU A 66 -36.02 -81.45 -37.67
C GLU A 66 -36.26 -79.96 -37.97
N ALA A 67 -37.11 -79.64 -38.95
CA ALA A 67 -37.55 -78.26 -39.22
C ALA A 67 -38.37 -77.68 -38.06
N ASP A 68 -39.36 -78.41 -37.54
CA ASP A 68 -40.18 -78.00 -36.38
C ASP A 68 -39.30 -77.79 -35.13
N LYS A 69 -38.27 -78.64 -34.93
CA LYS A 69 -37.24 -78.45 -33.89
C LYS A 69 -36.42 -77.19 -34.09
N LYS A 70 -35.94 -76.92 -35.32
CA LYS A 70 -35.21 -75.67 -35.64
C LYS A 70 -36.08 -74.43 -35.48
N VAL A 71 -37.37 -74.50 -35.82
CA VAL A 71 -38.33 -73.39 -35.63
C VAL A 71 -38.51 -73.09 -34.14
N THR A 72 -38.66 -74.10 -33.29
CA THR A 72 -38.77 -73.89 -31.83
C THR A 72 -37.47 -73.39 -31.20
N GLU A 73 -36.31 -73.90 -31.61
CA GLU A 73 -34.99 -73.40 -31.19
C GLU A 73 -34.76 -71.94 -31.62
N LEU A 74 -35.11 -71.57 -32.87
CA LEU A 74 -35.02 -70.20 -33.36
C LEU A 74 -36.00 -69.25 -32.66
N SER A 75 -37.21 -69.72 -32.34
CA SER A 75 -38.19 -68.93 -31.56
C SER A 75 -37.64 -68.63 -30.16
N ALA A 76 -37.16 -69.65 -29.46
CA ALA A 76 -36.58 -69.49 -28.12
C ALA A 76 -35.33 -68.60 -28.12
N ALA A 77 -34.45 -68.74 -29.14
CA ALA A 77 -33.31 -67.86 -29.31
C ALA A 77 -33.72 -66.41 -29.59
N SER A 78 -34.74 -66.19 -30.44
CA SER A 78 -35.27 -64.84 -30.72
C SER A 78 -35.93 -64.20 -29.49
N GLU A 79 -36.61 -64.98 -28.66
CA GLU A 79 -37.18 -64.49 -27.39
C GLU A 79 -36.08 -64.13 -26.39
N ALA A 80 -35.03 -64.96 -26.28
CA ALA A 80 -33.90 -64.71 -25.39
C ALA A 80 -33.10 -63.46 -25.81
N GLU A 81 -32.83 -63.27 -27.10
CA GLU A 81 -32.16 -62.05 -27.59
C GLU A 81 -33.05 -60.81 -27.45
N LYS A 82 -34.37 -60.94 -27.63
CA LYS A 82 -35.30 -59.83 -27.34
C LYS A 82 -35.28 -59.45 -25.86
N ALA A 83 -35.30 -60.43 -24.95
CA ALA A 83 -35.20 -60.17 -23.51
C ALA A 83 -33.90 -59.46 -23.12
N LYS A 84 -32.75 -59.90 -23.67
CA LYS A 84 -31.45 -59.20 -23.48
C LYS A 84 -31.46 -57.78 -24.04
N HIS A 85 -32.05 -57.58 -25.21
CA HIS A 85 -32.17 -56.25 -25.82
C HIS A 85 -33.00 -55.31 -24.93
N ASP A 86 -34.13 -55.79 -24.40
CA ASP A 86 -34.99 -55.02 -23.51
C ASP A 86 -34.28 -54.71 -22.17
N GLU A 87 -33.53 -55.66 -21.60
CA GLU A 87 -32.68 -55.45 -20.41
C GLU A 87 -31.58 -54.40 -20.64
N LEU A 88 -30.82 -54.52 -21.74
CA LEU A 88 -29.79 -53.56 -22.13
C LEU A 88 -30.38 -52.17 -22.39
N THR A 89 -31.55 -52.11 -23.01
CA THR A 89 -32.26 -50.84 -23.25
C THR A 89 -32.64 -50.18 -21.92
N SER A 90 -33.25 -50.93 -21.00
CA SER A 90 -33.62 -50.47 -19.66
C SER A 90 -32.41 -49.96 -18.87
N ARG A 91 -31.33 -50.76 -18.83
CA ARG A 91 -30.08 -50.40 -18.15
C ARG A 91 -29.45 -49.14 -18.74
N SER A 92 -29.42 -48.99 -20.06
CA SER A 92 -28.89 -47.79 -20.71
C SER A 92 -29.74 -46.54 -20.41
N ALA A 93 -31.06 -46.69 -20.25
CA ALA A 93 -31.94 -45.59 -19.87
C ALA A 93 -31.71 -45.16 -18.41
N GLU A 94 -31.50 -46.11 -17.50
CA GLU A 94 -31.18 -45.83 -16.10
C GLU A 94 -29.78 -45.23 -15.92
N GLU A 95 -28.78 -45.72 -16.64
CA GLU A 95 -27.43 -45.13 -16.67
C GLU A 95 -27.46 -43.70 -17.24
N ARG A 96 -28.22 -43.43 -18.30
CA ARG A 96 -28.44 -42.06 -18.82
C ARG A 96 -29.08 -41.15 -17.78
N LYS A 97 -30.16 -41.59 -17.13
CA LYS A 97 -30.85 -40.83 -16.08
C LYS A 97 -29.91 -40.48 -14.92
N ASN A 98 -29.07 -41.43 -14.49
CA ASN A 98 -28.08 -41.22 -13.42
C ASN A 98 -26.91 -40.30 -13.84
N LEU A 99 -26.59 -40.20 -15.13
CA LEU A 99 -25.63 -39.23 -15.64
C LEU A 99 -26.24 -37.83 -15.77
N GLU A 100 -27.51 -37.76 -16.19
CA GLU A 100 -28.27 -36.51 -16.31
C GLU A 100 -28.48 -35.83 -14.95
N THR A 101 -28.86 -36.57 -13.91
CA THR A 101 -28.95 -36.02 -12.54
C THR A 101 -27.62 -35.51 -12.01
N LYS A 102 -26.52 -36.26 -12.21
CA LYS A 102 -25.17 -35.82 -11.82
C LYS A 102 -24.70 -34.58 -12.59
N LEU A 103 -25.07 -34.45 -13.86
CA LEU A 103 -24.78 -33.26 -14.66
C LEU A 103 -25.57 -32.05 -14.16
N GLU A 104 -26.83 -32.23 -13.77
CA GLU A 104 -27.66 -31.17 -13.19
C GLU A 104 -27.16 -30.75 -11.79
N GLU A 105 -26.70 -31.70 -10.96
CA GLU A 105 -26.06 -31.39 -9.67
C GLU A 105 -24.73 -30.65 -9.85
N ALA A 106 -23.88 -31.11 -10.78
CA ALA A 106 -22.60 -30.47 -11.08
C ALA A 106 -22.77 -29.05 -11.64
N THR A 107 -23.75 -28.82 -12.51
CA THR A 107 -24.05 -27.47 -13.05
C THR A 107 -24.63 -26.55 -11.98
N LYS A 108 -25.51 -27.05 -11.09
CA LYS A 108 -25.97 -26.28 -9.92
C LYS A 108 -24.81 -25.89 -9.00
N ALA A 109 -23.91 -26.81 -8.67
CA ALA A 109 -22.72 -26.54 -7.88
C ALA A 109 -21.78 -25.52 -8.56
N GLN A 110 -21.56 -25.65 -9.88
CA GLN A 110 -20.76 -24.69 -10.65
C GLN A 110 -21.37 -23.29 -10.62
N THR A 111 -22.69 -23.16 -10.82
CA THR A 111 -23.36 -21.85 -10.76
C THR A 111 -23.33 -21.23 -9.36
N ALA A 112 -23.46 -22.02 -8.29
CA ALA A 112 -23.33 -21.54 -6.92
C ALA A 112 -21.90 -21.01 -6.64
N LEU A 113 -20.87 -21.80 -6.96
CA LEU A 113 -19.46 -21.38 -6.81
C LEU A 113 -19.13 -20.15 -7.65
N GLN A 114 -19.71 -20.01 -8.84
CA GLN A 114 -19.48 -18.85 -9.69
C GLN A 114 -20.16 -17.58 -9.15
N ASN A 115 -21.30 -17.71 -8.46
CA ASN A 115 -21.94 -16.60 -7.75
C ASN A 115 -21.14 -16.19 -6.50
N GLU A 116 -20.66 -17.15 -5.70
CA GLU A 116 -19.78 -16.89 -4.54
C GLU A 116 -18.46 -16.22 -4.98
N LEU A 117 -17.87 -16.66 -6.10
CA LEU A 117 -16.67 -16.06 -6.66
C LEU A 117 -16.91 -14.61 -7.12
N GLU A 118 -18.09 -14.27 -7.64
CA GLU A 118 -18.40 -12.90 -8.05
C GLU A 118 -18.72 -12.02 -6.84
N GLN A 119 -19.45 -12.54 -5.84
CA GLN A 119 -19.69 -11.84 -4.58
C GLN A 119 -18.37 -11.50 -3.87
N THR A 120 -17.48 -12.48 -3.68
CA THR A 120 -16.19 -12.26 -3.01
C THR A 120 -15.27 -11.28 -3.76
N LYS A 121 -15.36 -11.20 -5.10
CA LYS A 121 -14.69 -10.11 -5.85
C LYS A 121 -15.31 -8.74 -5.54
N THR A 122 -16.63 -8.63 -5.49
CA THR A 122 -17.28 -7.34 -5.17
C THR A 122 -16.93 -6.85 -3.76
N GLU A 123 -16.94 -7.75 -2.77
CA GLU A 123 -16.49 -7.45 -1.40
C GLU A 123 -15.01 -7.05 -1.36
N LEU A 124 -14.13 -7.71 -2.13
CA LEU A 124 -12.72 -7.37 -2.21
C LEU A 124 -12.47 -5.97 -2.80
N GLU A 125 -13.17 -5.59 -3.87
CA GLU A 125 -13.06 -4.25 -4.45
C GLU A 125 -13.67 -3.17 -3.53
N GLU A 126 -14.74 -3.48 -2.80
CA GLU A 126 -15.27 -2.59 -1.77
C GLU A 126 -14.23 -2.35 -0.65
N VAL A 127 -13.59 -3.41 -0.15
CA VAL A 127 -12.54 -3.31 0.88
C VAL A 127 -11.35 -2.49 0.38
N LYS A 128 -10.86 -2.73 -0.85
CA LYS A 128 -9.79 -1.92 -1.45
C LYS A 128 -10.16 -0.45 -1.56
N SER A 129 -11.40 -0.14 -1.95
CA SER A 129 -11.86 1.25 -2.05
C SER A 129 -11.85 1.95 -0.69
N LYS A 130 -12.26 1.25 0.37
CA LYS A 130 -12.23 1.73 1.77
C LYS A 130 -10.80 1.91 2.29
N GLU A 131 -9.92 0.96 1.99
CA GLU A 131 -8.49 1.04 2.32
C GLU A 131 -7.83 2.25 1.65
N GLN A 132 -8.09 2.46 0.35
CA GLN A 132 -7.53 3.59 -0.39
C GLN A 132 -8.03 4.95 0.11
N THR A 133 -9.32 5.06 0.51
CA THR A 133 -9.83 6.28 1.15
C THR A 133 -9.20 6.51 2.53
N ALA A 134 -9.10 5.47 3.37
CA ALA A 134 -8.51 5.59 4.70
C ALA A 134 -7.01 5.97 4.65
N LEU A 135 -6.26 5.48 3.65
CA LEU A 135 -4.88 5.88 3.40
C LEU A 135 -4.80 7.37 3.01
N SER A 136 -5.68 7.84 2.11
CA SER A 136 -5.73 9.26 1.72
C SER A 136 -6.04 10.18 2.90
N ASP A 137 -6.99 9.78 3.77
CA ASP A 137 -7.35 10.54 4.97
C ASP A 137 -6.19 10.61 5.97
N LEU A 138 -5.49 9.48 6.19
CA LEU A 138 -4.29 9.40 7.05
C LEU A 138 -3.11 10.22 6.49
N GLU A 139 -2.91 10.27 5.18
CA GLU A 139 -1.90 11.11 4.54
C GLU A 139 -2.22 12.61 4.74
N GLN A 140 -3.48 12.99 4.60
CA GLN A 140 -3.93 14.37 4.83
C GLN A 140 -3.79 14.77 6.32
N GLU A 141 -4.17 13.91 7.26
CA GLU A 141 -3.99 14.16 8.70
C GLU A 141 -2.50 14.28 9.06
N ASN A 142 -1.64 13.40 8.52
CA ASN A 142 -0.19 13.49 8.72
C ASN A 142 0.39 14.79 8.18
N LYS A 143 -0.09 15.28 7.03
CA LYS A 143 0.33 16.58 6.48
C LYS A 143 -0.06 17.71 7.44
N THR A 144 -1.32 17.78 7.86
CA THR A 144 -1.81 18.81 8.80
C THR A 144 -1.08 18.77 10.14
N MET A 145 -0.76 17.59 10.66
CA MET A 145 0.01 17.45 11.91
C MET A 145 1.46 17.91 11.77
N ARG A 146 2.10 17.73 10.60
CA ARG A 146 3.44 18.28 10.32
C ARG A 146 3.44 19.79 10.22
N GLU A 147 2.43 20.38 9.58
CA GLU A 147 2.25 21.83 9.48
C GLU A 147 2.12 22.45 10.88
N ARG A 148 1.24 21.88 11.73
CA ARG A 148 1.08 22.31 13.13
C ARG A 148 2.32 22.14 14.00
N LEU A 149 3.15 21.11 13.76
CA LEU A 149 4.43 20.96 14.45
C LEU A 149 5.41 22.07 14.05
N SER A 150 5.46 22.43 12.76
CA SER A 150 6.28 23.56 12.27
C SER A 150 5.87 24.89 12.91
N GLU A 151 4.57 25.16 12.98
CA GLU A 151 4.02 26.37 13.64
C GLU A 151 4.45 26.45 15.12
N VAL A 152 4.39 25.32 15.84
CA VAL A 152 4.80 25.24 17.26
C VAL A 152 6.32 25.40 17.42
N ASP A 153 7.14 24.84 16.53
CA ASP A 153 8.60 25.02 16.56
C ASP A 153 9.01 26.48 16.26
N GLU A 154 8.29 27.17 15.38
CA GLU A 154 8.44 28.61 15.15
C GLU A 154 8.05 29.43 16.38
N GLU A 155 6.92 29.13 17.02
CA GLU A 155 6.48 29.82 18.25
C GLU A 155 7.45 29.59 19.41
N ILE A 156 7.94 28.35 19.61
CA ILE A 156 8.99 28.03 20.59
C ILE A 156 10.27 28.82 20.29
N SER A 157 10.66 28.94 19.02
CA SER A 157 11.84 29.68 18.60
C SER A 157 11.69 31.19 18.83
N ARG A 158 10.48 31.73 18.67
CA ARG A 158 10.13 33.11 19.00
C ARG A 158 10.17 33.35 20.52
N LEU A 159 9.49 32.53 21.31
CA LEU A 159 9.43 32.64 22.77
C LEU A 159 10.82 32.53 23.42
N LYS A 160 11.73 31.71 22.86
CA LYS A 160 13.13 31.65 23.29
C LYS A 160 13.87 32.98 23.09
N LYS A 161 13.65 33.69 21.98
CA LYS A 161 14.23 35.02 21.72
C LYS A 161 13.65 36.08 22.65
N GLU A 162 12.33 36.07 22.85
CA GLU A 162 11.66 36.98 23.79
C GLU A 162 12.15 36.76 25.23
N LEU A 163 12.32 35.51 25.66
CA LEU A 163 12.91 35.16 26.96
C LEU A 163 14.37 35.60 27.11
N GLN A 164 15.18 35.48 26.05
CA GLN A 164 16.56 35.96 26.07
C GLN A 164 16.60 37.49 26.25
N SER A 165 15.84 38.24 25.45
CA SER A 165 15.76 39.70 25.57
C SER A 165 15.25 40.16 26.94
N ALA A 166 14.28 39.46 27.52
CA ALA A 166 13.80 39.74 28.87
C ALA A 166 14.89 39.51 29.95
N ASN A 167 15.76 38.51 29.78
CA ASN A 167 16.89 38.27 30.69
C ASN A 167 17.99 39.35 30.54
N GLU A 168 18.25 39.81 29.32
CA GLU A 168 19.19 40.92 29.05
C GLU A 168 18.70 42.21 29.73
N LEU A 169 17.43 42.59 29.54
CA LEU A 169 16.80 43.72 30.23
C LEU A 169 16.78 43.57 31.76
N LYS A 170 16.62 42.34 32.28
CA LYS A 170 16.70 42.08 33.73
C LYS A 170 18.10 42.37 34.26
N LEU A 171 19.14 41.91 33.57
CA LEU A 171 20.53 42.15 33.96
C LEU A 171 20.89 43.64 33.89
N GLU A 172 20.39 44.36 32.88
CA GLU A 172 20.54 45.81 32.75
C GLU A 172 19.88 46.55 33.93
N ASN A 173 18.64 46.20 34.30
CA ASN A 173 17.96 46.74 35.47
C ASN A 173 18.69 46.43 36.79
N GLU A 174 19.27 45.23 36.94
CA GLU A 174 20.12 44.89 38.10
C GLU A 174 21.40 45.73 38.17
N ASN A 175 21.97 46.14 37.03
CA ASN A 175 23.10 47.05 36.98
C ASN A 175 22.68 48.48 37.34
N PHE A 176 21.63 49.02 36.73
CA PHE A 176 21.10 50.34 37.08
C PHE A 176 20.71 50.45 38.56
N ALA A 177 20.22 49.38 39.18
CA ALA A 177 19.96 49.35 40.62
C ALA A 177 21.25 49.51 41.46
N ARG A 178 22.36 48.87 41.06
CA ARG A 178 23.67 49.01 41.71
C ARG A 178 24.22 50.42 41.54
N ASP A 179 24.25 50.93 40.31
CA ASP A 179 24.75 52.27 39.99
C ASP A 179 23.99 53.35 40.78
N LEU A 180 22.67 53.18 40.91
CA LEU A 180 21.80 54.10 41.66
C LEU A 180 22.04 54.03 43.18
N ASP A 181 22.39 52.87 43.73
CA ASP A 181 22.78 52.73 45.14
C ASP A 181 24.21 53.23 45.41
N GLU A 182 25.14 53.10 44.46
CA GLU A 182 26.47 53.71 44.52
C GLU A 182 26.37 55.25 44.51
N LEU A 183 25.63 55.83 43.56
CA LEU A 183 25.38 57.27 43.48
C LEU A 183 24.67 57.84 44.74
N LYS A 184 23.75 57.08 45.36
CA LYS A 184 23.17 57.45 46.66
C LYS A 184 24.23 57.47 47.77
N SER A 185 25.15 56.50 47.78
CA SER A 185 26.25 56.43 48.75
C SER A 185 27.18 57.63 48.61
N GLU A 186 27.63 57.92 47.38
CA GLU A 186 28.45 59.10 47.06
C GLU A 186 27.76 60.41 47.47
N LEU A 187 26.46 60.55 47.15
CA LEU A 187 25.68 61.73 47.53
C LEU A 187 25.57 61.89 49.06
N ASN A 188 25.40 60.79 49.80
CA ASN A 188 25.37 60.81 51.26
C ASN A 188 26.73 61.24 51.86
N VAL A 189 27.84 60.75 51.30
CA VAL A 189 29.20 61.18 51.71
C VAL A 189 29.39 62.68 51.43
N ALA A 190 29.09 63.14 50.21
CA ALA A 190 29.20 64.55 49.85
C ALA A 190 28.29 65.47 50.69
N MET A 191 27.11 64.99 51.11
CA MET A 191 26.26 65.71 52.06
C MET A 191 26.86 65.79 53.47
N ALA A 192 27.51 64.73 53.95
CA ALA A 192 28.21 64.73 55.24
C ALA A 192 29.42 65.68 55.23
N GLU A 193 30.27 65.60 54.20
CA GLU A 193 31.41 66.52 54.00
C GLU A 193 30.95 67.98 53.95
N LYS A 194 29.86 68.26 53.23
CA LYS A 194 29.26 69.61 53.16
C LYS A 194 28.78 70.10 54.53
N LEU A 195 28.17 69.24 55.34
CA LEU A 195 27.74 69.60 56.70
C LEU A 195 28.94 69.90 57.59
N GLU A 196 30.00 69.10 57.52
CA GLU A 196 31.24 69.35 58.27
C GLU A 196 31.89 70.67 57.85
N LEU A 197 32.02 70.94 56.54
CA LEU A 197 32.54 72.20 56.02
C LEU A 197 31.72 73.42 56.47
N VAL A 198 30.39 73.30 56.56
CA VAL A 198 29.53 74.36 57.10
C VAL A 198 29.79 74.59 58.60
N GLU A 199 29.98 73.52 59.39
CA GLU A 199 30.31 73.64 60.81
C GLU A 199 31.72 74.25 61.02
N GLN A 200 32.71 73.81 60.25
CA GLN A 200 34.07 74.37 60.25
C GLN A 200 34.05 75.85 59.85
N HIS A 201 33.29 76.22 58.82
CA HIS A 201 33.10 77.61 58.40
C HIS A 201 32.41 78.46 59.48
N SER A 202 31.41 77.92 60.19
CA SER A 202 30.78 78.61 61.33
C SER A 202 31.81 78.87 62.44
N LYS A 203 32.53 77.84 62.88
CA LYS A 203 33.58 77.96 63.91
C LYS A 203 34.69 78.93 63.51
N LEU A 204 35.07 78.95 62.23
CA LEU A 204 36.08 79.88 61.72
C LEU A 204 35.55 81.31 61.69
N LYS A 205 34.27 81.51 61.35
CA LYS A 205 33.60 82.81 61.42
C LYS A 205 33.51 83.30 62.87
N ASP A 206 33.08 82.47 63.81
CA ASP A 206 33.01 82.84 65.24
C ASP A 206 34.38 83.26 65.78
N LYS A 207 35.46 82.56 65.37
CA LYS A 207 36.84 82.95 65.66
C LYS A 207 37.25 84.25 64.98
N PHE A 208 36.86 84.47 63.73
CA PHE A 208 37.16 85.70 63.01
C PHE A 208 36.45 86.91 63.63
N ASP A 209 35.16 86.78 63.95
CA ASP A 209 34.38 87.82 64.62
C ASP A 209 34.95 88.11 66.02
N GLY A 210 35.39 87.07 66.75
CA GLY A 210 36.13 87.18 68.01
C GLY A 210 37.48 87.90 67.87
N PHE A 211 38.32 87.50 66.91
CA PHE A 211 39.58 88.19 66.63
C PHE A 211 39.37 89.61 66.12
N SER A 212 38.29 89.89 65.40
CA SER A 212 37.93 91.23 64.93
C SER A 212 37.56 92.11 66.12
N ALA A 213 36.73 91.63 67.05
CA ALA A 213 36.38 92.33 68.28
C ALA A 213 37.58 92.51 69.23
N GLU A 214 38.44 91.49 69.36
CA GLU A 214 39.70 91.60 70.12
C GLU A 214 40.66 92.58 69.45
N THR A 215 40.78 92.57 68.12
CA THR A 215 41.62 93.52 67.36
C THR A 215 41.06 94.93 67.50
N GLU A 216 39.75 95.12 67.44
CA GLU A 216 39.13 96.43 67.66
C GLU A 216 39.36 96.91 69.10
N GLN A 217 39.17 96.04 70.10
CA GLN A 217 39.51 96.36 71.49
C GLN A 217 41.00 96.65 71.67
N ASN A 218 41.90 95.90 71.02
CA ASN A 218 43.34 96.11 71.08
C ASN A 218 43.76 97.35 70.29
N VAL A 219 43.09 97.73 69.22
CA VAL A 219 43.31 99.02 68.52
C VAL A 219 42.81 100.19 69.36
N GLN A 220 41.73 100.02 70.13
CA GLN A 220 41.28 101.00 71.14
C GLN A 220 42.27 101.10 72.31
N ARG A 221 42.72 99.95 72.85
CA ARG A 221 43.76 99.89 73.90
C ARG A 221 45.07 100.48 73.40
N PHE A 222 45.54 100.13 72.20
CA PHE A 222 46.73 100.70 71.57
C PHE A 222 46.52 102.15 71.15
N HIS A 223 45.30 102.64 70.91
CA HIS A 223 45.08 104.09 70.82
C HIS A 223 45.37 104.75 72.17
N ALA A 224 44.78 104.25 73.26
CA ALA A 224 45.03 104.73 74.61
C ALA A 224 46.48 104.49 75.08
N GLU A 225 47.14 103.44 74.61
CA GLU A 225 48.51 103.05 74.95
C GLU A 225 49.52 103.76 74.05
N ILE A 226 49.21 104.11 72.80
CA ILE A 226 50.00 105.06 71.99
C ILE A 226 49.83 106.48 72.54
N GLU A 227 48.68 106.81 73.13
CA GLU A 227 48.48 108.03 73.89
C GLU A 227 49.34 108.05 75.18
N GLN A 228 49.62 106.90 75.79
CA GLN A 228 50.59 106.74 76.89
C GLN A 228 52.06 106.62 76.43
N LEU A 229 52.37 105.88 75.37
CA LEU A 229 53.71 105.60 74.82
C LEU A 229 54.22 106.72 73.90
N ARG A 230 53.36 107.70 73.59
CA ARG A 230 53.79 109.09 73.34
C ARG A 230 54.66 109.66 74.48
N GLN A 231 54.73 109.00 75.63
CA GLN A 231 55.66 109.28 76.73
C GLN A 231 56.86 108.31 76.87
N ASN A 232 57.14 107.41 75.91
CA ASN A 232 58.48 106.83 75.56
C ASN A 232 58.38 105.49 74.78
N PRO A 233 59.21 105.26 73.72
CA PRO A 233 59.28 103.97 73.01
C PRO A 233 60.67 103.28 72.99
N SER A 234 60.70 101.93 73.04
CA SER A 234 61.69 101.00 72.40
C SER A 234 61.37 99.55 72.82
N GLY A 235 61.57 98.44 72.07
CA GLY A 235 62.00 98.26 70.68
C GLY A 235 62.63 96.86 70.41
N THR A 236 62.20 96.12 69.37
CA THR A 236 62.91 95.06 68.57
C THR A 236 63.38 93.73 69.28
N VAL A 237 63.32 92.49 68.73
CA VAL A 237 63.65 91.87 67.40
C VAL A 237 65.17 91.63 67.24
N ASP A 238 65.75 90.47 66.84
CA ASP A 238 65.32 89.26 66.06
C ASP A 238 66.04 87.93 66.52
N ASP A 239 65.44 86.73 66.38
CA ASP A 239 65.73 85.61 65.41
C ASP A 239 66.88 84.60 65.70
N HIS A 240 66.59 83.28 65.53
CA HIS A 240 67.52 82.15 65.74
C HIS A 240 67.17 80.89 64.92
N ARG A 241 66.97 81.05 63.60
CA ARG A 241 66.34 80.05 62.71
C ARG A 241 67.29 79.39 61.68
N GLN A 242 68.42 78.79 62.09
CA GLN A 242 69.37 78.15 61.14
C GLN A 242 69.94 76.76 61.51
N LEU A 243 69.57 76.18 62.66
CA LEU A 243 70.04 74.83 63.06
C LEU A 243 69.03 73.69 62.80
N GLU A 244 67.75 74.02 62.60
CA GLU A 244 66.67 73.03 62.45
C GLU A 244 66.53 72.47 61.01
N GLU A 245 66.96 73.24 60.00
CA GLU A 245 66.77 72.90 58.57
C GLU A 245 67.62 71.70 58.14
N ARG A 246 68.77 71.48 58.78
CA ARG A 246 69.74 70.44 58.38
C ARG A 246 69.32 69.02 58.78
N GLY A 247 68.44 68.88 59.79
CA GLY A 247 67.83 67.61 60.16
C GLY A 247 66.71 67.20 59.21
N LYS A 248 65.87 68.17 58.79
CA LYS A 248 64.73 67.95 57.89
C LYS A 248 65.18 67.36 56.54
N ALA A 249 66.28 67.86 55.98
CA ALA A 249 66.85 67.38 54.73
C ALA A 249 67.26 65.89 54.73
N LEU A 250 67.64 65.33 55.88
CA LEU A 250 67.99 63.90 56.01
C LEU A 250 66.75 63.01 56.10
N GLU A 251 65.72 63.46 56.81
CA GLU A 251 64.44 62.73 56.92
C GLU A 251 63.68 62.72 55.58
N GLU A 252 63.71 63.84 54.83
CA GLU A 252 63.18 63.90 53.46
C GLU A 252 63.81 62.86 52.53
N MET A 253 65.13 62.66 52.61
CA MET A 253 65.83 61.67 51.77
C MET A 253 65.46 60.23 52.14
N ARG A 254 65.14 59.97 53.42
CA ARG A 254 64.65 58.68 53.89
C ARG A 254 63.24 58.41 53.38
N SER A 255 62.35 59.38 53.54
CA SER A 255 60.97 59.34 53.02
C SER A 255 60.93 59.08 51.51
N ARG A 256 61.74 59.81 50.72
CA ARG A 256 61.86 59.58 49.27
C ARG A 256 62.32 58.17 48.90
N LYS A 257 63.20 57.54 49.69
CA LYS A 257 63.63 56.14 49.45
C LYS A 257 62.47 55.17 49.65
N GLU A 258 61.72 55.33 50.73
CA GLU A 258 60.55 54.51 51.06
C GLU A 258 59.42 54.69 50.04
N GLU A 259 59.16 55.92 49.58
CA GLU A 259 58.27 56.19 48.46
C GLU A 259 58.67 55.46 47.18
N LEU A 260 59.97 55.45 46.83
CA LEU A 260 60.47 54.79 45.63
C LEU A 260 60.36 53.26 45.74
N GLU A 261 60.62 52.67 46.90
CA GLU A 261 60.41 51.23 47.14
C GLU A 261 58.92 50.85 47.05
N ASN A 262 58.02 51.69 47.56
CA ASN A 262 56.58 51.48 47.44
C ASN A 262 56.08 51.64 45.99
N LYS A 263 56.60 52.63 45.25
CA LYS A 263 56.34 52.80 43.81
C LYS A 263 56.83 51.59 43.00
N LEU A 264 58.01 51.06 43.30
CA LEU A 264 58.55 49.86 42.64
C LEU A 264 57.69 48.61 42.92
N LYS A 265 57.28 48.38 44.17
CA LYS A 265 56.36 47.28 44.52
C LYS A 265 55.03 47.39 43.76
N LYS A 266 54.47 48.60 43.64
CA LYS A 266 53.23 48.83 42.90
C LYS A 266 53.38 48.48 41.42
N ILE A 267 54.45 48.96 40.78
CA ILE A 267 54.76 48.65 39.37
C ILE A 267 54.93 47.13 39.16
N MET A 268 55.57 46.41 40.09
CA MET A 268 55.70 44.96 39.99
C MET A 268 54.36 44.22 40.01
N HIS A 269 53.41 44.66 40.84
CA HIS A 269 52.05 44.08 40.87
C HIS A 269 51.30 44.42 39.57
N GLU A 270 51.35 45.68 39.11
CA GLU A 270 50.73 46.10 37.85
C GLU A 270 51.27 45.30 36.64
N VAL A 271 52.58 45.03 36.59
CA VAL A 271 53.19 44.18 35.54
C VAL A 271 52.71 42.73 35.64
N GLN A 272 52.54 42.18 36.84
CA GLN A 272 52.01 40.83 37.04
C GLN A 272 50.53 40.73 36.63
N ASP A 273 49.72 41.73 36.97
CA ASP A 273 48.30 41.81 36.58
C ASP A 273 48.13 41.98 35.06
N VAL A 274 48.96 42.80 34.42
CA VAL A 274 49.00 42.94 32.95
C VAL A 274 49.40 41.61 32.29
N SER A 275 50.39 40.89 32.84
CA SER A 275 50.80 39.57 32.33
C SER A 275 49.66 38.55 32.42
N ASN A 276 49.00 38.45 33.58
CA ASN A 276 47.84 37.58 33.78
C ASN A 276 46.67 37.94 32.84
N ARG A 277 46.40 39.24 32.67
CA ARG A 277 45.36 39.74 31.77
C ARG A 277 45.67 39.44 30.30
N ASN A 278 46.94 39.50 29.90
CA ASN A 278 47.36 39.16 28.54
C ASN A 278 47.19 37.67 28.26
N LEU A 279 47.62 36.78 29.17
CA LEU A 279 47.39 35.34 29.06
C LEU A 279 45.90 34.99 28.93
N PHE A 280 45.03 35.66 29.69
CA PHE A 280 43.59 35.50 29.58
C PHE A 280 43.01 36.02 28.25
N LEU A 281 43.59 37.09 27.69
CA LEU A 281 43.21 37.59 26.37
C LEU A 281 43.66 36.64 25.25
N GLU A 282 44.86 36.07 25.32
CA GLU A 282 45.35 35.05 24.37
C GLU A 282 44.41 33.84 24.35
N GLN A 283 44.04 33.31 25.52
CA GLN A 283 43.05 32.23 25.63
C GLN A 283 41.68 32.61 25.07
N LYS A 284 41.23 33.86 25.25
CA LYS A 284 39.97 34.33 24.64
C LYS A 284 40.05 34.43 23.12
N CYS A 285 41.17 34.89 22.57
CA CYS A 285 41.39 34.94 21.12
C CYS A 285 41.41 33.55 20.50
N GLU A 286 42.05 32.56 21.14
CA GLU A 286 42.05 31.16 20.69
C GLU A 286 40.62 30.56 20.71
N ASN A 287 39.87 30.76 21.80
CA ASN A 287 38.48 30.33 21.89
C ASN A 287 37.59 31.00 20.83
N TYR A 288 37.80 32.29 20.55
CA TYR A 288 37.06 33.00 19.50
C TYR A 288 37.34 32.42 18.11
N LEU A 289 38.61 32.11 17.80
CA LEU A 289 39.00 31.49 16.53
C LEU A 289 38.35 30.11 16.31
N ILE A 290 38.26 29.30 17.36
CA ILE A 290 37.55 28.01 17.32
C ILE A 290 36.04 28.22 17.06
N LEU A 291 35.44 29.23 17.70
CA LEU A 291 34.03 29.57 17.51
C LEU A 291 33.74 30.05 16.08
N GLU A 292 34.63 30.85 15.52
CA GLU A 292 34.57 31.37 14.15
C GLU A 292 34.64 30.23 13.11
N GLN A 293 35.60 29.32 13.24
CA GLN A 293 35.70 28.11 12.40
C GLN A 293 34.47 27.21 12.51
N SER A 294 33.90 27.07 13.72
CA SER A 294 32.67 26.30 13.92
C SER A 294 31.46 26.96 13.24
N ASN A 295 31.34 28.28 13.33
CA ASN A 295 30.30 29.07 12.66
C ASN A 295 30.43 29.00 11.13
N GLU A 296 31.63 29.09 10.58
CA GLU A 296 31.84 28.96 9.13
C GLU A 296 31.42 27.57 8.62
N ARG A 297 31.76 26.50 9.35
CA ARG A 297 31.30 25.14 9.05
C ARG A 297 29.77 25.00 9.11
N LEU A 298 29.11 25.61 10.11
CA LEU A 298 27.65 25.63 10.21
C LEU A 298 27.02 26.40 9.04
N LYS A 299 27.58 27.54 8.65
CA LYS A 299 27.12 28.33 7.51
C LYS A 299 27.15 27.53 6.20
N LEU A 300 28.22 26.79 5.96
CA LEU A 300 28.35 25.88 4.80
C LEU A 300 27.34 24.72 4.84
N GLN A 301 26.99 24.20 6.02
CA GLN A 301 25.92 23.20 6.16
C GLN A 301 24.54 23.80 5.86
N VAL A 302 24.25 25.01 6.34
CA VAL A 302 23.00 25.72 6.05
C VAL A 302 22.87 25.98 4.54
N GLU A 303 23.91 26.51 3.89
CA GLU A 303 23.92 26.76 2.45
C GLU A 303 23.66 25.48 1.63
N LYS A 304 24.25 24.35 2.04
CA LYS A 304 23.98 23.04 1.43
C LYS A 304 22.52 22.61 1.60
N LEU A 305 21.95 22.76 2.79
CA LEU A 305 20.54 22.41 3.07
C LEU A 305 19.56 23.30 2.31
N SER A 306 19.82 24.61 2.25
CA SER A 306 19.03 25.56 1.44
C SER A 306 19.01 25.15 -0.03
N ARG A 307 20.16 24.80 -0.61
CA ARG A 307 20.22 24.33 -2.00
C ARG A 307 19.45 23.02 -2.22
N GLN A 308 19.49 22.08 -1.27
CA GLN A 308 18.70 20.84 -1.36
C GLN A 308 17.20 21.10 -1.26
N LEU A 309 16.79 22.10 -0.46
CA LEU A 309 15.40 22.57 -0.41
C LEU A 309 14.98 23.19 -1.75
N ASP A 310 15.80 24.06 -2.34
CA ASP A 310 15.53 24.65 -3.67
C ASP A 310 15.39 23.58 -4.76
N GLU A 311 16.31 22.61 -4.81
CA GLU A 311 16.25 21.48 -5.76
C GLU A 311 14.97 20.64 -5.57
N THR A 312 14.50 20.48 -4.32
CA THR A 312 13.25 19.76 -4.00
C THR A 312 12.00 20.56 -4.39
N LEU A 313 11.97 21.86 -4.09
CA LEU A 313 10.86 22.75 -4.45
C LEU A 313 10.71 22.87 -5.97
N VAL A 314 11.82 23.00 -6.70
CA VAL A 314 11.82 22.98 -8.17
C VAL A 314 11.27 21.65 -8.70
N SER A 315 11.68 20.51 -8.12
CA SER A 315 11.13 19.19 -8.49
C SER A 315 9.62 19.09 -8.27
N MET A 316 9.10 19.61 -7.15
CA MET A 316 7.66 19.66 -6.87
C MET A 316 6.92 20.55 -7.88
N HIS A 317 7.43 21.74 -8.17
CA HIS A 317 6.78 22.72 -9.06
C HIS A 317 6.67 22.22 -10.51
N HIS A 318 7.55 21.32 -10.95
CA HIS A 318 7.42 20.66 -12.26
C HIS A 318 6.22 19.69 -12.35
N ASN A 319 5.67 19.22 -11.23
CA ASN A 319 4.45 18.38 -11.23
C ASN A 319 3.16 19.21 -11.30
N GLU A 320 3.17 20.48 -10.91
CA GLU A 320 1.98 21.35 -10.90
C GLU A 320 1.47 21.71 -12.32
N GLY A 321 2.32 21.59 -13.35
CA GLY A 321 1.92 21.79 -14.75
C GLY A 321 0.82 20.82 -15.23
N ILE A 322 0.60 19.71 -14.51
CA ILE A 322 -0.49 18.75 -14.78
C ILE A 322 -1.83 19.26 -14.21
N ALA A 323 -1.81 20.04 -13.12
CA ALA A 323 -3.01 20.53 -12.45
C ALA A 323 -3.65 21.75 -13.14
N ALA A 324 -2.86 22.54 -13.87
CA ALA A 324 -3.34 23.75 -14.55
C ALA A 324 -4.14 23.50 -15.84
N ASN A 325 -4.30 22.25 -16.29
CA ASN A 325 -5.08 21.93 -17.48
C ASN A 325 -6.58 21.82 -17.14
N THR A 326 -7.37 22.80 -17.56
CA THR A 326 -8.82 22.87 -17.33
C THR A 326 -9.59 21.67 -17.90
N GLU A 327 -9.06 20.99 -18.91
CA GLU A 327 -9.63 19.73 -19.43
C GLU A 327 -9.55 18.60 -18.38
N PHE A 328 -8.50 18.56 -17.56
CA PHE A 328 -8.32 17.54 -16.51
C PHE A 328 -9.24 17.77 -15.31
N GLU A 329 -9.48 19.02 -14.92
CA GLU A 329 -10.42 19.36 -13.86
C GLU A 329 -11.88 19.10 -14.30
N TYR A 330 -12.21 19.46 -15.54
CA TYR A 330 -13.49 19.14 -16.16
C TYR A 330 -13.72 17.62 -16.25
N LEU A 331 -12.70 16.86 -16.68
CA LEU A 331 -12.72 15.40 -16.71
C LEU A 331 -12.92 14.80 -15.32
N ARG A 332 -12.22 15.30 -14.29
CA ARG A 332 -12.38 14.86 -12.89
C ARG A 332 -13.83 15.05 -12.43
N ASN A 333 -14.42 16.22 -12.69
CA ASN A 333 -15.80 16.54 -12.30
C ASN A 333 -16.83 15.64 -13.01
N ILE A 334 -16.65 15.34 -14.29
CA ILE A 334 -17.57 14.48 -15.04
C ILE A 334 -17.39 13.00 -14.70
N LEU A 335 -16.17 12.53 -14.48
CA LEU A 335 -15.90 11.19 -13.96
C LEU A 335 -16.52 11.00 -12.58
N PHE A 336 -16.40 11.98 -11.68
CA PHE A 336 -17.05 11.94 -10.37
C PHE A 336 -18.58 11.85 -10.50
N GLN A 337 -19.22 12.71 -11.30
CA GLN A 337 -20.66 12.65 -11.54
C GLN A 337 -21.12 11.30 -12.13
N TYR A 338 -20.33 10.70 -13.01
CA TYR A 338 -20.63 9.39 -13.61
C TYR A 338 -20.49 8.23 -12.60
N LEU A 339 -19.41 8.24 -11.80
CA LEU A 339 -19.09 7.18 -10.83
C LEU A 339 -19.98 7.24 -9.59
N SER A 340 -20.34 8.43 -9.09
CA SER A 340 -21.20 8.58 -7.91
C SER A 340 -22.66 8.18 -8.16
N GLY A 341 -23.08 7.93 -9.41
CA GLY A 341 -24.42 7.43 -9.74
C GLY A 341 -25.60 8.38 -9.46
N ASN A 342 -25.37 9.51 -8.79
CA ASN A 342 -26.37 10.47 -8.29
C ASN A 342 -27.22 11.15 -9.38
N VAL A 343 -26.91 10.96 -10.67
CA VAL A 343 -27.60 11.63 -11.78
C VAL A 343 -28.51 10.63 -12.51
N THR A 344 -29.74 10.51 -12.02
CA THR A 344 -30.81 9.61 -12.49
C THR A 344 -31.18 9.83 -13.97
N GLY A 345 -30.44 9.17 -14.87
CA GLY A 345 -30.73 9.07 -16.31
C GLY A 345 -29.60 9.56 -17.23
N ASN A 346 -28.67 10.38 -16.71
CA ASN A 346 -27.75 11.18 -17.55
C ASN A 346 -26.51 10.42 -18.02
N ASN A 347 -26.24 9.23 -17.49
CA ASN A 347 -24.97 8.51 -17.64
C ASN A 347 -24.56 8.26 -19.10
N SER A 348 -25.51 8.14 -20.05
CA SER A 348 -25.16 8.02 -21.48
C SER A 348 -24.53 9.31 -22.04
N THR A 349 -24.99 10.47 -21.57
CA THR A 349 -24.42 11.77 -21.94
C THR A 349 -23.04 11.95 -21.30
N LEU A 350 -22.89 11.59 -20.02
CA LEU A 350 -21.59 11.65 -19.33
C LEU A 350 -20.55 10.77 -20.03
N VAL A 351 -20.90 9.53 -20.42
CA VAL A 351 -20.01 8.64 -21.20
C VAL A 351 -19.59 9.27 -22.53
N LYS A 352 -20.51 9.93 -23.26
CA LYS A 352 -20.16 10.63 -24.52
C LYS A 352 -19.19 11.78 -24.29
N VAL A 353 -19.36 12.55 -23.22
CA VAL A 353 -18.45 13.66 -22.90
C VAL A 353 -17.08 13.14 -22.45
N ILE A 354 -17.03 12.10 -21.60
CA ILE A 354 -15.78 11.43 -21.20
C ILE A 354 -15.03 10.91 -22.43
N ALA A 355 -15.72 10.20 -23.33
CA ALA A 355 -15.14 9.67 -24.57
C ALA A 355 -14.63 10.79 -25.50
N ALA A 356 -15.31 11.93 -25.56
CA ALA A 356 -14.89 13.08 -26.36
C ALA A 356 -13.65 13.78 -25.77
N VAL A 357 -13.62 14.02 -24.45
CA VAL A 357 -12.48 14.63 -23.75
C VAL A 357 -11.24 13.73 -23.83
N LEU A 358 -11.42 12.42 -23.66
CA LEU A 358 -10.34 11.42 -23.82
C LEU A 358 -10.04 11.02 -25.26
N LYS A 359 -10.70 11.63 -26.26
CA LYS A 359 -10.48 11.41 -27.70
C LYS A 359 -10.55 9.93 -28.13
N PHE A 360 -11.52 9.20 -27.58
CA PHE A 360 -11.77 7.80 -27.95
C PHE A 360 -12.13 7.69 -29.44
N THR A 361 -11.75 6.58 -30.07
CA THR A 361 -12.19 6.30 -31.44
C THR A 361 -13.71 6.09 -31.51
N PRO A 362 -14.36 6.25 -32.68
CA PRO A 362 -15.78 5.96 -32.83
C PRO A 362 -16.15 4.53 -32.40
N GLN A 363 -15.27 3.56 -32.67
CA GLN A 363 -15.45 2.16 -32.28
C GLN A 363 -15.36 1.97 -30.77
N GLN A 364 -14.37 2.59 -30.10
CA GLN A 364 -14.26 2.55 -28.64
C GLN A 364 -15.46 3.21 -27.96
N THR A 365 -15.88 4.37 -28.47
CA THR A 365 -17.04 5.12 -27.97
C THR A 365 -18.32 4.28 -28.07
N GLN A 366 -18.53 3.59 -29.19
CA GLN A 366 -19.66 2.70 -29.40
C GLN A 366 -19.68 1.54 -28.39
N VAL A 367 -18.55 0.83 -28.21
CA VAL A 367 -18.44 -0.29 -27.27
C VAL A 367 -18.73 0.13 -25.82
N VAL A 368 -18.27 1.32 -25.39
CA VAL A 368 -18.54 1.80 -24.03
C VAL A 368 -20.01 2.24 -23.87
N LEU A 369 -20.63 2.81 -24.90
CA LEU A 369 -22.06 3.14 -24.89
C LEU A 369 -22.95 1.90 -24.84
N GLU A 370 -22.60 0.84 -25.57
CA GLU A 370 -23.31 -0.44 -25.52
C GLU A 370 -23.22 -1.09 -24.14
N LYS A 371 -22.04 -1.06 -23.50
CA LYS A 371 -21.86 -1.53 -22.12
C LYS A 371 -22.66 -0.72 -21.11
N GLU A 372 -22.72 0.61 -21.23
CA GLU A 372 -23.55 1.46 -20.35
C GLU A 372 -25.05 1.24 -20.57
N ALA A 373 -25.49 1.03 -21.82
CA ALA A 373 -26.88 0.67 -22.11
C ALA A 373 -27.25 -0.70 -21.50
N HIS A 374 -26.36 -1.70 -21.62
CA HIS A 374 -26.56 -3.02 -21.03
C HIS A 374 -26.58 -2.95 -19.49
N ARG A 375 -25.64 -2.23 -18.86
CA ARG A 375 -25.62 -2.00 -17.41
C ARG A 375 -26.93 -1.37 -16.92
N ARG A 376 -27.48 -0.40 -17.65
CA ARG A 376 -28.76 0.24 -17.31
C ARG A 376 -29.94 -0.71 -17.47
N SER A 377 -29.96 -1.55 -18.50
CA SER A 377 -30.97 -2.60 -18.67
C SER A 377 -30.94 -3.59 -17.51
N LEU A 378 -29.75 -4.03 -17.10
CA LEU A 378 -29.57 -4.98 -16.00
C LEU A 378 -30.02 -4.37 -14.66
N MET A 379 -29.65 -3.11 -14.40
CA MET A 379 -30.07 -2.40 -13.19
C MET A 379 -31.58 -2.13 -13.16
N GLY A 380 -32.20 -1.90 -14.32
CA GLY A 380 -33.66 -1.83 -14.47
C GLY A 380 -34.37 -3.17 -14.24
N GLN A 381 -33.73 -4.31 -14.55
CA GLN A 381 -34.27 -5.63 -14.20
C GLN A 381 -34.18 -5.90 -12.70
N ILE A 382 -33.05 -5.56 -12.07
CA ILE A 382 -32.85 -5.70 -10.61
C ILE A 382 -33.86 -4.84 -9.84
N ASN A 383 -34.09 -3.59 -10.24
CA ASN A 383 -35.07 -2.69 -9.60
C ASN A 383 -36.55 -3.08 -9.85
N ASN A 384 -36.84 -4.08 -10.70
CA ASN A 384 -38.19 -4.64 -10.89
C ASN A 384 -38.37 -5.99 -10.15
N LEU A 385 -37.31 -6.49 -9.49
CA LEU A 385 -37.30 -7.73 -8.69
C LEU A 385 -37.23 -7.45 -7.17
N LEU A 386 -37.06 -6.18 -6.81
CA LEU A 386 -37.18 -5.60 -5.46
C LEU A 386 -38.50 -4.81 -5.36
#